data_AF-A0A7Y2HVA1-F1
#
_entry.id   AF-A0A7Y2HVA1-F1
#
_cell.length_a   1.000
_cell.length_b   1.000
_cell.length_c   1.000
_cell.angle_alpha   90.00
_cell.angle_beta   90.00
_cell.angle_gamma   90.00
#
_symmetry.space_group_name_H-M   'P 1'
#
loop_
_entity.id
_entity.type
_entity.pdbx_description
1 polymer ?
#
loop_
_entity_poly.entity_id
_entity_poly.type
_entity_poly.pdbx_seq_one_letter_code
_entity_poly.pdbx_strand_id
1 'polypeptide(L)'
;MGQDDVQAHEIAVAKANAGNALKGLGGGLAAGLAVIGAGIGIGRIGGGAVESIARQPEMAGPIGTNMIITAALVEGAALFAVVVGMLGILQA
;
A
#
# COMPACT_ATOMS: atom_id res chain seq x y z
N MET A 1 -16.17 -43.93 -9.65
CA MET A 1 -15.57 -42.97 -8.71
C MET A 1 -15.76 -43.53 -7.31
N GLY A 2 -14.68 -43.89 -6.63
CA GLY A 2 -14.72 -44.52 -5.30
C GLY A 2 -14.52 -43.45 -4.22
N GLN A 3 -15.11 -43.59 -3.04
CA GLN A 3 -15.10 -42.57 -1.97
C GLN A 3 -13.75 -41.86 -1.71
N ASP A 4 -12.62 -42.54 -1.97
CA ASP A 4 -11.27 -41.97 -1.90
C ASP A 4 -11.02 -40.81 -2.90
N ASP A 5 -11.63 -40.83 -4.09
CA ASP A 5 -11.48 -39.78 -5.11
C ASP A 5 -12.29 -38.52 -4.79
N VAL A 6 -13.49 -38.68 -4.21
CA VAL A 6 -14.31 -37.57 -3.70
C VAL A 6 -13.58 -36.89 -2.54
N GLN A 7 -13.03 -37.67 -1.59
CA GLN A 7 -12.27 -37.14 -0.46
C GLN A 7 -11.02 -36.36 -0.91
N ALA A 8 -10.32 -36.85 -1.94
CA ALA A 8 -9.16 -36.16 -2.49
C ALA A 8 -9.52 -34.81 -3.14
N HIS A 9 -10.67 -34.73 -3.82
CA HIS A 9 -11.14 -33.49 -4.43
C HIS A 9 -11.52 -32.43 -3.39
N GLU A 10 -12.23 -32.82 -2.32
CA GLU A 10 -12.59 -31.90 -1.23
C GLU A 10 -11.35 -31.29 -0.55
N ILE A 11 -10.32 -32.11 -0.31
CA ILE A 11 -9.04 -31.64 0.26
C ILE A 11 -8.34 -30.65 -0.68
N ALA A 12 -8.39 -30.89 -1.99
CA ALA A 12 -7.80 -29.98 -2.98
C ALA A 12 -8.52 -28.62 -3.00
N VAL A 13 -9.85 -28.62 -2.98
CA VAL A 13 -10.67 -27.40 -2.93
C VAL A 13 -10.43 -26.62 -1.63
N ALA A 14 -10.36 -27.30 -0.49
CA ALA A 14 -10.09 -26.66 0.80
C ALA A 14 -8.72 -25.96 0.83
N LYS A 15 -7.68 -26.58 0.26
CA LYS A 15 -6.33 -25.99 0.15
C LYS A 15 -6.32 -24.75 -0.75
N ALA A 16 -7.02 -24.80 -1.89
CA ALA A 16 -7.13 -23.66 -2.80
C ALA A 16 -7.81 -22.46 -2.13
N ASN A 17 -8.91 -22.70 -1.41
CA ASN A 17 -9.62 -21.64 -0.69
C ASN A 17 -8.77 -21.02 0.43
N ALA A 18 -8.05 -21.84 1.21
CA ALA A 18 -7.13 -21.36 2.23
C ALA A 18 -5.99 -20.51 1.63
N GLY A 19 -5.43 -20.93 0.50
CA GLY A 19 -4.41 -20.17 -0.23
C GLY A 19 -4.93 -18.79 -0.68
N ASN A 20 -6.13 -18.73 -1.23
CA ASN A 20 -6.75 -17.47 -1.67
C ASN A 20 -7.07 -16.53 -0.50
N ALA A 21 -7.53 -17.07 0.63
CA ALA A 21 -7.76 -16.29 1.84
C ALA A 21 -6.47 -15.64 2.37
N LEU A 22 -5.35 -16.39 2.39
CA LEU A 22 -4.07 -15.86 2.84
C LEU A 22 -3.53 -14.77 1.91
N LYS A 23 -3.67 -14.94 0.59
CA LYS A 23 -3.29 -13.92 -0.40
C LYS A 23 -4.09 -12.63 -0.20
N GLY A 24 -5.41 -12.74 -0.02
CA GLY A 24 -6.30 -11.59 0.24
C GLY A 24 -5.91 -10.81 1.49
N LEU A 25 -5.61 -11.52 2.59
CA LEU A 25 -5.14 -10.90 3.83
C LEU A 25 -3.76 -10.23 3.64
N GLY A 26 -2.81 -10.93 3.02
CA GLY A 26 -1.46 -10.40 2.80
C GLY A 26 -1.45 -9.12 1.96
N GLY A 27 -2.16 -9.11 0.82
CA GLY A 27 -2.21 -7.92 -0.03
C GLY A 27 -3.02 -6.78 0.57
N GLY A 28 -4.09 -7.07 1.31
CA GLY A 28 -4.86 -6.05 2.05
C GLY A 28 -4.03 -5.37 3.14
N LEU A 29 -3.25 -6.15 3.90
CA LEU A 29 -2.34 -5.63 4.91
C LEU A 29 -1.21 -4.80 4.29
N ALA A 30 -0.61 -5.27 3.19
CA ALA A 30 0.43 -4.53 2.48
C ALA A 30 -0.08 -3.16 2.01
N ALA A 31 -1.26 -3.11 1.37
CA ALA A 31 -1.86 -1.86 0.91
C ALA A 31 -2.21 -0.92 2.07
N GLY A 32 -2.85 -1.43 3.13
CA GLY A 32 -3.24 -0.63 4.29
C GLY A 32 -2.04 -0.01 5.01
N LEU A 33 -0.99 -0.79 5.26
CA LEU A 33 0.23 -0.29 5.91
C LEU A 33 0.98 0.72 5.05
N ALA A 34 1.03 0.52 3.73
CA ALA A 34 1.65 1.47 2.80
C ALA A 34 0.94 2.83 2.85
N VAL A 35 -0.40 2.85 2.79
CA VAL A 35 -1.19 4.10 2.83
C VAL A 35 -1.05 4.81 4.18
N ILE A 36 -1.02 4.07 5.30
CA ILE A 36 -0.79 4.67 6.62
C ILE A 36 0.59 5.35 6.68
N GLY A 37 1.64 4.66 6.22
CA GLY A 37 2.99 5.22 6.20
C GLY A 37 3.09 6.47 5.32
N ALA A 38 2.49 6.43 4.13
CA ALA A 38 2.44 7.55 3.20
C ALA A 38 1.72 8.77 3.80
N GLY A 39 0.53 8.55 4.39
CA GLY A 39 -0.27 9.60 5.00
C GLY A 39 0.45 10.30 6.14
N ILE A 40 1.14 9.55 7.01
CA ILE A 40 1.96 10.12 8.09
C ILE A 40 3.14 10.92 7.51
N GLY A 41 3.85 10.38 6.52
CA GLY A 41 4.98 11.04 5.89
C GLY A 41 4.59 12.37 5.23
N ILE A 42 3.59 12.33 4.36
CA ILE A 42 3.08 13.50 3.63
C ILE A 42 2.48 14.53 4.59
N GLY A 43 1.74 14.10 5.62
CA GLY A 43 1.19 15.00 6.63
C GLY A 43 2.27 15.80 7.35
N ARG A 44 3.39 15.15 7.70
CA ARG A 44 4.55 15.83 8.32
C ARG A 44 5.25 16.79 7.36
N ILE A 45 5.42 16.38 6.10
CA ILE A 45 6.02 17.21 5.05
C ILE A 45 5.17 18.47 4.83
N GLY A 46 3.86 18.30 4.64
CA GLY A 46 2.91 19.40 4.44
C GLY A 46 2.84 20.32 5.66
N GLY A 47 2.74 19.76 6.86
CA GLY A 47 2.74 20.53 8.12
C GLY A 47 3.99 21.40 8.28
N GLY A 48 5.18 20.82 8.07
CA GLY A 48 6.44 21.57 8.13
C GLY A 48 6.56 22.64 7.05
N ALA A 49 6.05 22.36 5.85
CA ALA A 49 6.04 23.34 4.76
C ALA A 49 5.14 24.53 5.08
N VAL A 50 3.89 24.32 5.51
CA VAL A 50 2.98 25.43 5.82
C VAL A 50 3.49 26.29 6.98
N GLU A 51 4.10 25.67 8.00
CA GLU A 51 4.68 26.40 9.12
C GLU A 51 5.90 27.24 8.69
N SER A 52 6.72 26.72 7.78
CA SER A 52 7.88 27.43 7.22
C SER A 52 7.44 28.59 6.33
N ILE A 53 6.42 28.38 5.49
CA ILE A 53 5.84 29.43 4.63
C ILE A 53 5.22 30.55 5.47
N ALA A 54 4.54 30.21 6.58
CA ALA A 54 3.97 31.21 7.48
C ALA A 54 5.04 32.11 8.11
N ARG A 55 6.26 31.59 8.36
CA ARG A 55 7.39 32.35 8.90
C ARG A 55 8.15 33.16 7.86
N GLN A 56 8.22 32.66 6.62
CA GLN A 56 8.96 33.27 5.51
C GLN A 56 8.12 33.21 4.22
N PRO A 57 7.12 34.10 4.07
CA PRO A 57 6.21 34.06 2.93
C PRO A 57 6.91 34.29 1.59
N GLU A 58 8.03 35.03 1.58
CA GLU A 58 8.88 35.22 0.40
C GLU A 58 9.49 33.92 -0.13
N MET A 59 9.61 32.88 0.71
CA MET A 59 10.13 31.56 0.35
C MET A 59 9.02 30.56 -0.03
N ALA A 60 7.77 31.01 -0.17
CA ALA A 60 6.63 30.14 -0.44
C ALA A 60 6.80 29.26 -1.68
N GLY A 61 7.31 29.82 -2.78
CA GLY A 61 7.56 29.09 -4.02
C GLY A 61 8.56 27.94 -3.81
N PRO A 62 9.82 28.23 -3.42
CA PRO A 62 10.83 27.20 -3.19
C PRO A 62 10.42 26.14 -2.16
N ILE A 63 9.81 26.54 -1.04
CA ILE A 63 9.34 25.58 -0.02
C ILE A 63 8.24 24.68 -0.59
N GLY A 64 7.27 25.25 -1.31
CA GLY A 64 6.20 24.50 -1.95
C GLY A 64 6.71 23.50 -3.00
N THR A 65 7.70 23.89 -3.81
CA THR A 65 8.33 22.98 -4.79
C THR A 65 9.00 21.80 -4.08
N ASN A 66 9.80 22.05 -3.05
CA ASN A 66 10.49 20.99 -2.31
C ASN A 66 9.49 20.07 -1.56
N MET A 67 8.42 20.64 -1.02
CA MET A 67 7.32 19.90 -0.40
C MET A 67 6.70 18.91 -1.39
N ILE A 68 6.33 19.36 -2.59
CA ILE A 68 5.70 18.52 -3.61
C ILE A 68 6.65 17.44 -4.11
N ILE A 69 7.93 17.76 -4.35
CA ILE A 69 8.93 16.76 -4.77
C ILE A 69 9.07 15.66 -3.71
N THR A 70 9.19 16.06 -2.45
CA THR A 70 9.33 15.09 -1.34
C THR A 70 8.05 14.26 -1.17
N ALA A 71 6.88 14.89 -1.24
CA ALA A 71 5.60 14.20 -1.18
C ALA A 71 5.42 13.21 -2.34
N ALA A 72 5.85 13.58 -3.55
CA ALA A 72 5.80 12.71 -4.74
C ALA A 72 6.73 11.51 -4.61
N LEU A 73 7.91 11.65 -3.98
CA LEU A 73 8.79 10.52 -3.70
C LEU A 73 8.16 9.55 -2.68
N VAL A 74 7.52 10.08 -1.64
CA VAL A 74 6.77 9.26 -0.68
C VAL A 74 5.61 8.53 -1.37
N GLU A 75 4.85 9.22 -2.21
CA GLU A 75 3.77 8.57 -2.96
C GLU A 75 4.28 7.53 -3.96
N GLY A 76 5.41 7.78 -4.62
CA GLY A 76 6.01 6.80 -5.53
C GLY A 76 6.32 5.48 -4.83
N ALA A 77 6.86 5.54 -3.61
CA ALA A 77 7.14 4.35 -2.80
C ALA A 77 5.85 3.68 -2.31
N ALA A 78 4.85 4.46 -1.88
CA ALA A 78 3.57 3.96 -1.40
C ALA A 78 2.78 3.25 -2.50
N LEU A 79 2.65 3.87 -3.68
CA LEU A 79 2.00 3.28 -4.84
C LEU A 79 2.71 2.01 -5.30
N PHE A 80 4.05 1.97 -5.26
CA PHE A 80 4.79 0.75 -5.57
C PHE A 80 4.41 -0.40 -4.63
N ALA A 81 4.34 -0.15 -3.32
CA ALA A 81 3.94 -1.15 -2.34
C ALA A 81 2.48 -1.62 -2.53
N VAL A 82 1.56 -0.70 -2.83
CA VAL A 82 0.16 -1.02 -3.14
C VAL A 82 0.06 -1.88 -4.40
N VAL A 83 0.79 -1.54 -5.46
CA VAL A 83 0.79 -2.30 -6.72
C VAL A 83 1.34 -3.71 -6.51
N VAL A 84 2.44 -3.87 -5.76
CA VAL A 84 3.00 -5.19 -5.44
C VAL A 84 2.02 -6.01 -4.61
N GLY A 85 1.38 -5.41 -3.61
CA GLY A 85 0.34 -6.08 -2.80
C GLY A 85 -0.86 -6.51 -3.63
N MET A 86 -1.32 -5.66 -4.55
CA MET A 86 -2.41 -5.96 -5.46
C MET A 86 -2.03 -7.07 -6.46
N LEU A 87 -0.81 -7.04 -7.00
CA LEU A 87 -0.31 -8.06 -7.92
C LEU A 87 -0.27 -9.45 -7.25
N GLY A 88 0.14 -9.50 -5.98
CA GLY A 88 0.12 -10.74 -5.18
C GLY A 88 -1.29 -11.31 -4.95
N ILE A 89 -2.33 -10.48 -4.99
CA ILE A 89 -3.74 -10.92 -4.93
C ILE A 89 -4.25 -11.36 -6.31
N LEU A 90 -3.91 -10.63 -7.38
CA LEU A 90 -4.51 -10.83 -8.70
C LEU A 90 -3.90 -11.97 -9.53
N GLN A 91 -2.64 -12.36 -9.28
CA GLN A 91 -1.96 -13.43 -10.02
C GLN A 91 -2.15 -14.82 -9.38
N ALA A 92 -3.28 -15.01 -8.69
CA ALA A 92 -3.51 -16.05 -7.71
C ALA A 92 -4.31 -17.25 -8.22
#